data_AF-A0AAD4C7E4-F1
#
_entry.id   AF-A0AAD4C7E4-F1
#
_cell.length_a   1.000
_cell.length_b   1.000
_cell.length_c   1.000
_cell.angle_alpha   90.00
_cell.angle_beta   90.00
_cell.angle_gamma   90.00
#
_symmetry.space_group_name_H-M   'P 1'
#
loop_
_entity.id
_entity.type
_entity.pdbx_description
1 polymer ?
#
loop_
_entity_poly.entity_id
_entity_poly.type
_entity_poly.pdbx_seq_one_letter_code
_entity_poly.pdbx_strand_id
1 'polypeptide(L)'
;MPHPVLSARAHKPLISFIGKRIWPSSLAPAHPHPAAPPECRKTFSQQTPNTAGTTEQPSFRDFWDAPARLWRPKHHELQEFEIEAIQSGGASLL
;
A
#
# COMPACT_ATOMS: atom_id res chain seq x y z
N MET A 1 36.83 -44.29 -0.89
CA MET A 1 36.47 -43.84 0.48
C MET A 1 35.25 -42.93 0.36
N PRO A 2 34.05 -43.33 0.79
CA PRO A 2 32.86 -42.47 0.70
C PRO A 2 32.80 -41.52 1.90
N HIS A 3 32.53 -40.24 1.66
CA HIS A 3 32.34 -39.24 2.70
C HIS A 3 30.92 -39.30 3.27
N PRO A 4 30.72 -39.13 4.59
CA PRO A 4 29.38 -39.12 5.17
C PRO A 4 28.67 -37.84 4.73
N VAL A 5 27.55 -38.00 4.01
CA VAL A 5 26.64 -36.90 3.73
C VAL A 5 25.99 -36.53 5.06
N LEU A 6 26.36 -35.37 5.59
CA LEU A 6 25.70 -34.76 6.75
C LEU A 6 24.24 -34.55 6.37
N SER A 7 23.36 -35.42 6.85
CA SER A 7 21.91 -35.25 6.71
C SER A 7 21.56 -33.92 7.38
N ALA A 8 21.24 -32.92 6.57
CA ALA A 8 20.84 -31.61 7.06
C ALA A 8 19.59 -31.81 7.92
N ARG A 9 19.73 -31.61 9.24
CA ARG A 9 18.59 -31.51 10.15
C ARG A 9 17.79 -30.29 9.72
N ALA A 10 16.78 -30.51 8.88
CA ALA A 10 15.86 -29.46 8.46
C ALA A 10 15.12 -28.97 9.71
N HIS A 11 15.48 -27.78 10.19
CA HIS A 11 14.75 -27.12 11.27
C HIS A 11 13.34 -26.79 10.78
N LYS A 12 12.33 -27.19 11.57
CA LYS A 12 10.95 -26.76 11.33
C LYS A 12 10.90 -25.24 11.55
N PRO A 13 10.46 -24.44 10.57
CA PRO A 13 10.34 -23.01 10.76
C PRO A 13 9.30 -22.73 11.87
N LEU A 14 9.59 -21.77 12.75
CA LEU A 14 8.69 -21.38 13.84
C LEU A 14 7.45 -20.62 13.34
N ILE A 15 7.45 -20.20 12.08
CA ILE A 15 6.29 -19.55 11.46
C ILE A 15 5.30 -20.62 11.02
N SER A 16 4.04 -20.48 11.45
CA SER A 16 2.92 -21.22 10.91
C SER A 16 2.12 -20.27 10.02
N PHE A 17 1.91 -20.67 8.77
CA PHE A 17 1.04 -19.91 7.88
C PHE A 17 -0.41 -20.17 8.30
N ILE A 18 -1.06 -19.12 8.83
CA ILE A 18 -2.47 -19.14 9.25
C ILE A 18 -3.35 -19.12 7.99
N GLY A 19 -3.36 -20.23 7.24
CA GLY A 19 -4.26 -20.48 6.09
C GLY A 19 -4.45 -19.30 5.13
N LYS A 20 -5.59 -19.29 4.43
CA LYS A 20 -6.04 -18.14 3.65
C LYS A 20 -6.68 -17.13 4.61
N ARG A 21 -6.19 -15.89 4.65
CA ARG A 21 -6.82 -14.80 5.41
C ARG A 21 -8.25 -14.58 4.89
N ILE A 22 -9.24 -14.78 5.74
CA ILE A 22 -10.64 -14.41 5.46
C ILE A 22 -10.81 -12.98 5.92
N TRP A 23 -10.81 -12.05 4.97
CA TRP A 23 -11.21 -10.67 5.25
C TRP A 23 -12.72 -10.64 5.47
N PRO A 24 -13.22 -9.98 6.54
CA PRO A 24 -14.66 -9.83 6.71
C PRO A 24 -15.22 -9.09 5.50
N SER A 25 -16.17 -9.72 4.79
CA SER A 25 -16.79 -9.14 3.60
C SER A 25 -17.63 -7.89 3.90
N SER A 26 -18.03 -7.72 5.15
CA SER A 26 -18.73 -6.51 5.62
C SER A 26 -17.72 -5.54 6.21
N LEU A 27 -17.71 -4.31 5.68
CA LEU A 27 -17.03 -3.20 6.32
C LEU A 27 -17.66 -2.97 7.71
N ALA A 28 -16.82 -2.75 8.71
CA ALA A 28 -17.30 -2.33 10.03
C ALA A 28 -18.03 -0.98 9.91
N PRO A 29 -19.03 -0.70 10.77
CA PRO A 29 -19.67 0.60 10.81
C PRO A 29 -18.62 1.72 11.01
N ALA A 30 -18.70 2.75 10.17
CA ALA A 30 -17.88 3.94 10.33
C ALA A 30 -18.19 4.59 11.69
N HIS A 31 -17.17 5.05 12.41
CA HIS A 31 -17.32 5.70 13.70
C HIS A 31 -16.38 6.92 13.83
N PRO A 32 -16.80 7.99 14.53
CA PRO A 32 -15.96 9.16 14.71
C PRO A 32 -14.73 8.83 15.55
N HIS A 33 -13.59 9.43 15.21
CA HIS A 33 -12.36 9.25 15.97
C HIS A 33 -12.52 9.81 17.40
N PRO A 34 -12.02 9.12 18.45
CA PRO A 34 -12.17 9.56 19.85
C PRO A 34 -11.50 10.91 20.14
N ALA A 35 -10.52 11.33 19.34
CA ALA A 35 -9.88 12.64 19.41
C ALA A 35 -10.44 13.67 18.41
N ALA A 36 -11.55 13.37 17.71
CA ALA A 36 -12.16 14.32 16.79
C ALA A 36 -12.73 15.54 17.56
N PRO A 37 -12.69 16.75 16.99
CA PRO A 37 -13.40 17.91 17.52
C PRO A 37 -14.88 17.59 17.77
N PRO A 38 -15.49 18.17 18.82
CA PRO A 38 -16.85 17.83 19.24
C PRO A 38 -17.91 18.10 18.16
N GLU A 39 -17.66 19.05 17.27
CA GLU A 39 -18.51 19.37 16.12
C GLU A 39 -18.52 18.22 15.11
N CYS A 40 -17.35 17.69 14.77
CA CYS A 40 -17.18 16.61 13.80
C CYS A 40 -17.81 15.28 14.27
N ARG A 41 -17.91 15.06 15.58
CA ARG A 41 -18.58 13.86 16.12
C ARG A 41 -20.08 13.84 15.84
N LYS A 42 -20.73 15.01 15.83
CA LYS A 42 -22.17 15.15 15.63
C LYS A 42 -22.58 15.00 14.17
N THR A 43 -21.72 15.42 13.25
CA THR A 43 -21.97 15.37 11.80
C THR A 43 -21.36 14.15 11.10
N PHE A 44 -20.64 13.28 11.85
CA PHE A 44 -19.91 12.15 11.29
C PHE A 44 -20.77 11.24 10.40
N SER A 45 -22.00 10.93 10.83
CA SER A 45 -22.92 10.09 10.04
C SER A 45 -23.45 10.76 8.76
N GLN A 46 -23.41 12.10 8.69
CA GLN A 46 -23.79 12.87 7.49
C GLN A 46 -22.61 13.01 6.52
N GLN A 47 -21.38 12.93 7.05
CA GLN A 47 -20.15 12.89 6.28
C GLN A 47 -19.91 11.46 5.77
N THR A 48 -20.76 11.02 4.84
CA THR A 48 -20.40 9.90 3.96
C THR A 48 -19.08 10.24 3.23
N PRO A 49 -18.21 9.26 2.93
CA PRO A 49 -16.87 9.49 2.39
C PRO A 49 -16.89 9.91 0.90
N ASN A 50 -17.75 10.86 0.53
CA ASN A 50 -17.83 11.34 -0.85
C ASN A 50 -17.46 12.81 -1.03
N THR A 51 -17.15 13.59 0.00
CA THR A 51 -16.79 15.00 -0.22
C THR A 51 -15.90 15.59 0.86
N ALA A 52 -14.71 15.01 1.06
CA ALA A 52 -13.60 15.74 1.66
C ALA A 52 -12.74 16.36 0.54
N GLY A 53 -13.14 17.55 0.08
CA GLY A 53 -12.31 18.47 -0.72
C GLY A 53 -11.88 17.95 -2.09
N THR A 54 -12.82 17.83 -3.03
CA THR A 54 -12.55 17.28 -4.37
C THR A 54 -12.82 18.35 -5.42
N THR A 55 -11.77 18.95 -5.99
CA THR A 55 -11.83 19.28 -7.43
C THR A 55 -12.21 17.96 -8.09
N GLU A 56 -13.35 17.88 -8.79
CA GLU A 56 -13.89 16.66 -9.39
C GLU A 56 -12.84 15.96 -10.27
N GLN A 57 -11.99 15.17 -9.65
CA GLN A 57 -11.01 14.34 -10.32
C GLN A 57 -11.69 12.97 -10.42
N PRO A 58 -11.99 12.49 -11.64
CA PRO A 58 -12.54 11.16 -11.83
C PRO A 58 -11.62 10.13 -11.18
N SER A 59 -12.21 9.26 -10.34
CA SER A 59 -11.53 8.06 -9.85
C SER A 59 -11.62 6.97 -10.92
N PHE A 60 -10.50 6.35 -11.24
CA PHE A 60 -10.40 5.31 -12.28
C PHE A 60 -10.25 3.94 -11.63
N ARG A 61 -10.91 2.93 -12.23
CA ARG A 61 -10.84 1.55 -11.74
C ARG A 61 -9.51 0.90 -12.12
N ASP A 62 -9.14 1.00 -13.39
CA ASP A 62 -7.87 0.50 -13.89
C ASP A 62 -6.92 1.65 -14.23
N PHE A 63 -5.62 1.40 -14.10
CA PHE A 63 -4.58 2.40 -14.34
C PHE A 63 -4.62 2.97 -15.77
N TRP A 64 -4.90 2.13 -16.76
CA TRP A 64 -4.98 2.52 -18.17
C TRP A 64 -6.26 3.25 -18.55
N ASP A 65 -7.26 3.29 -17.67
CA ASP A 65 -8.46 4.12 -17.87
C ASP A 65 -8.19 5.59 -17.54
N ALA A 66 -7.09 5.87 -16.83
CA ALA A 66 -6.72 7.22 -16.45
C ALA A 66 -6.24 8.05 -17.68
N PRO A 67 -6.46 9.38 -17.70
CA PRO A 67 -6.04 10.26 -18.77
C PRO A 67 -4.55 10.11 -19.10
N ALA A 68 -4.21 10.06 -20.39
CA ALA A 68 -2.84 9.94 -20.94
C ALA A 68 -1.79 10.78 -20.21
N ARG A 69 -2.16 11.98 -19.74
CA ARG A 69 -1.29 12.89 -19.00
C ARG A 69 -0.71 12.31 -17.69
N LEU A 70 -1.41 11.39 -17.04
CA LEU A 70 -1.02 10.84 -15.74
C LEU A 70 0.05 9.74 -15.82
N TRP A 71 0.25 9.16 -17.01
CA TRP A 71 1.08 7.99 -17.27
C TRP A 71 2.01 8.20 -18.47
N ARG A 72 1.84 9.31 -19.20
CA ARG A 72 2.82 9.87 -20.13
C ARG A 72 3.42 11.11 -19.48
N PRO A 73 4.50 10.98 -18.70
CA PRO A 73 5.12 12.12 -18.04
C PRO A 73 5.58 13.14 -19.08
N LYS A 74 5.27 14.41 -18.82
CA LYS A 74 5.61 15.53 -19.72
C LYS A 74 7.12 15.81 -19.75
N HIS A 75 7.82 15.44 -18.69
CA HIS A 75 9.28 15.50 -18.55
C HIS A 75 9.77 14.07 -18.36
N HIS A 76 10.47 13.54 -19.36
CA HIS A 76 10.90 12.13 -19.43
C HIS A 76 12.41 11.98 -19.17
N GLU A 77 13.08 13.08 -18.81
CA GLU A 77 14.52 13.12 -18.62
C GLU A 77 14.83 12.96 -17.14
N LEU A 78 14.91 11.71 -16.69
CA LEU A 78 15.49 11.40 -15.39
C LEU A 78 16.98 11.73 -15.45
N GLN A 79 17.47 12.50 -14.49
CA GLN A 79 18.90 12.76 -14.34
C GLN A 79 19.60 11.54 -13.73
N GLU A 80 20.89 11.36 -14.00
CA GLU A 80 21.63 10.16 -13.59
C GLU A 80 21.56 9.89 -12.09
N PHE A 81 21.58 10.94 -11.26
CA PHE A 81 21.47 10.78 -9.81
C PHE A 81 20.08 10.28 -9.37
N GLU A 82 19.02 10.62 -10.12
CA GLU A 82 17.66 10.14 -9.83
C GLU A 82 17.55 8.66 -10.19
N ILE A 83 18.18 8.26 -11.31
CA ILE A 83 18.28 6.86 -11.73
C ILE A 83 19.06 6.07 -10.68
N GLU A 84 20.20 6.57 -10.22
CA GLU A 84 21.01 5.94 -9.17
C GLU A 84 20.25 5.84 -7.85
N ALA A 85 19.51 6.87 -7.46
CA ALA A 85 18.68 6.85 -6.24
C ALA A 85 17.56 5.79 -6.32
N ILE A 86 16.94 5.62 -7.49
CA ILE A 86 15.93 4.58 -7.74
C ILE A 86 16.58 3.19 -7.73
N GLN A 87 17.70 3.01 -8.44
CA GLN A 87 18.39 1.73 -8.59
C GLN A 87 19.03 1.25 -7.28
N SER A 88 19.57 2.16 -6.48
CA SER A 88 20.10 1.86 -5.13
C SER A 88 19.01 1.52 -4.11
N GLY A 89 17.72 1.67 -4.49
CA GLY A 89 16.58 1.38 -3.62
C GLY A 89 16.51 2.30 -2.38
N GLY A 90 17.19 3.45 -2.42
CA GLY A 90 17.27 4.40 -1.30
C GLY A 90 17.93 3.86 -0.02
N ALA A 91 18.54 2.67 -0.07
CA ALA A 91 19.08 1.98 1.10
C ALA A 91 20.61 2.06 1.24
N SER A 92 21.33 2.64 0.27
CA SER A 92 22.79 2.74 0.27
C SER A 92 23.39 3.79 1.23
N LEU A 93 22.60 4.34 2.15
CA LEU A 93 23.05 5.30 3.16
C LEU A 93 22.81 4.73 4.57
N LEU A 94 23.47 3.60 4.88
CA LEU A 94 23.72 3.09 6.22
C LEU A 94 25.11 2.45 6.29
#